data_AF-A0A7S2RS34-F1
#
_entry.id   AF-A0A7S2RS34-F1
#
_cell.length_a   1.000
_cell.length_b   1.000
_cell.length_c   1.000
_cell.angle_alpha   90.00
_cell.angle_beta   90.00
_cell.angle_gamma   90.00
#
_symmetry.space_group_name_H-M   'P 1'
#
loop_
_entity.id
_entity.type
_entity.pdbx_description
1 polymer ?
#
loop_
_entity_poly.entity_id
_entity_poly.type
_entity_poly.pdbx_seq_one_letter_code
_entity_poly.pdbx_strand_id
1 'polypeptide(L)'
;WGVCSWVMGWWRCLTKPIYRWAFGQGDCMTASAIKYFTRKYVIKFMRKRGKLKLEVLDEEALQDSAEQLVNALVDGPYPIALSEVHPDVVAFAVELFRAACTNEGLAHSKVREYWLYRAPRYAGMFIFFVVVASLAQLYVAEPTPGERTSQFVVWTLALILYMAMLYFRLPDSIHAAVSRSTHDFYVSTKRSLNRTYGYGDHSSEVASPRHSFSWWTLEELAPPPSPQGGESKLESDSIAIAPWSDNGHDTWTTDTVPPPGIPV
;
A
#
# COMPACT_ATOMS: atom_id res chain seq x y z
N TRP A 1 35.83 -15.43 -14.87
CA TRP A 1 35.14 -14.17 -14.52
C TRP A 1 33.93 -13.84 -15.40
N GLY A 2 33.90 -14.18 -16.71
CA GLY A 2 32.75 -13.87 -17.60
C GLY A 2 31.42 -14.60 -17.30
N VAL A 3 31.45 -15.88 -16.89
CA VAL A 3 30.23 -16.68 -16.67
C VAL A 3 29.38 -16.15 -15.50
N CYS A 4 30.02 -15.64 -14.45
CA CYS A 4 29.32 -15.13 -13.27
C CYS A 4 28.55 -13.83 -13.57
N SER A 5 29.08 -12.98 -14.46
CA SER A 5 28.40 -11.75 -14.91
C SER A 5 27.18 -12.06 -15.76
N TRP A 6 27.26 -13.07 -16.64
CA TRP A 6 26.15 -13.47 -17.51
C TRP A 6 25.00 -14.08 -16.71
N VAL A 7 25.30 -14.99 -15.77
CA VAL A 7 24.30 -15.58 -14.87
C VAL A 7 23.62 -14.48 -14.05
N MET A 8 24.36 -13.55 -13.45
CA MET A 8 23.76 -12.45 -12.68
C MET A 8 22.88 -11.53 -13.53
N GLY A 9 23.22 -11.28 -14.80
CA GLY A 9 22.39 -10.50 -15.72
C GLY A 9 21.03 -11.16 -15.97
N TRP A 10 21.02 -12.47 -16.20
CA TRP A 10 19.80 -13.22 -16.49
C TRP A 10 18.83 -13.27 -15.29
N TRP A 11 19.37 -13.47 -14.08
CA TRP A 11 18.57 -13.41 -12.84
C TRP A 11 17.94 -12.04 -12.59
N ARG A 12 18.60 -10.94 -12.99
CA ARG A 12 18.02 -9.59 -12.89
C ARG A 12 16.84 -9.42 -13.83
N CYS A 13 16.90 -9.96 -15.05
CA CYS A 13 15.79 -9.87 -16.01
C CYS A 13 14.55 -10.63 -15.54
N LEU A 14 14.71 -11.81 -14.94
CA LEU A 14 13.58 -12.61 -14.45
C LEU A 14 12.94 -12.03 -13.18
N THR A 15 13.75 -11.50 -12.28
CA THR A 15 13.23 -11.03 -10.99
C THR A 15 12.62 -9.65 -11.07
N LYS A 16 13.17 -8.73 -11.88
CA LYS A 16 12.69 -7.33 -12.01
C LYS A 16 11.18 -7.17 -12.27
N PRO A 17 10.52 -7.93 -13.17
CA PRO A 17 9.07 -7.82 -13.35
C PRO A 17 8.30 -8.24 -12.08
N ILE A 18 8.76 -9.29 -11.39
CA ILE A 18 8.16 -9.76 -10.13
C ILE A 18 8.29 -8.70 -9.05
N TYR A 19 9.46 -8.05 -8.94
CA TYR A 19 9.67 -6.92 -8.03
C TYR A 19 8.69 -5.79 -8.29
N ARG A 20 8.60 -5.34 -9.55
CA ARG A 20 7.71 -4.24 -9.94
C ARG A 20 6.25 -4.57 -9.64
N TRP A 21 5.84 -5.80 -9.97
CA TRP A 21 4.51 -6.30 -9.65
C TRP A 21 4.25 -6.30 -8.13
N ALA A 22 5.17 -6.85 -7.33
CA ALA A 22 4.99 -6.95 -5.88
C ALA A 22 4.93 -5.58 -5.19
N PHE A 23 5.75 -4.62 -5.62
CA PHE A 23 5.67 -3.24 -5.12
C PHE A 23 4.37 -2.56 -5.55
N GLY A 24 3.97 -2.68 -6.82
CA GLY A 24 2.69 -2.15 -7.30
C GLY A 24 1.50 -2.71 -6.52
N GLN A 25 1.50 -4.02 -6.21
CA GLN A 25 0.48 -4.62 -5.35
C GLN A 25 0.50 -4.05 -3.93
N GLY A 26 1.69 -3.87 -3.34
CA GLY A 26 1.84 -3.23 -2.03
C GLY A 26 1.28 -1.81 -1.98
N ASP A 27 1.51 -1.03 -3.04
CA ASP A 27 1.00 0.34 -3.16
C ASP A 27 -0.52 0.35 -3.30
N CYS A 28 -1.09 -0.51 -4.17
CA CYS A 28 -2.54 -0.68 -4.30
C CYS A 28 -3.20 -1.10 -2.98
N MET A 29 -2.60 -2.04 -2.24
CA MET A 29 -3.10 -2.49 -0.93
C MET A 29 -3.04 -1.37 0.10
N THR A 30 -1.98 -0.54 0.09
CA THR A 30 -1.83 0.58 1.01
C THR A 30 -2.86 1.67 0.73
N ALA A 31 -3.06 2.05 -0.53
CA ALA A 31 -4.08 3.00 -0.93
C ALA A 31 -5.49 2.52 -0.53
N SER A 32 -5.80 1.25 -0.80
CA SER A 32 -7.07 0.62 -0.39
C SER A 32 -7.27 0.64 1.13
N ALA A 33 -6.22 0.32 1.91
CA ALA A 33 -6.27 0.37 3.36
C ALA A 33 -6.48 1.79 3.89
N ILE A 34 -5.79 2.79 3.33
CA ILE A 34 -5.95 4.21 3.69
C ILE A 34 -7.40 4.64 3.46
N LYS A 35 -7.96 4.37 2.27
CA LYS A 35 -9.36 4.67 1.93
C LYS A 35 -10.33 4.02 2.92
N TYR A 36 -10.17 2.71 3.14
CA TYR A 36 -11.03 1.94 4.04
C TYR A 36 -11.01 2.47 5.49
N PHE A 37 -9.82 2.67 6.07
CA PHE A 37 -9.70 3.11 7.46
C PHE A 37 -10.11 4.57 7.65
N THR A 38 -9.82 5.44 6.69
CA THR A 38 -10.28 6.84 6.74
C THR A 38 -11.80 6.88 6.79
N ARG A 39 -12.49 6.20 5.86
CA ARG A 39 -13.97 6.09 5.85
C ARG A 39 -14.52 5.57 7.18
N LYS A 40 -13.96 4.45 7.65
CA LYS A 40 -14.37 3.81 8.91
C LYS A 40 -14.30 4.77 10.11
N TYR A 41 -13.26 5.59 10.20
CA TYR A 41 -13.08 6.50 11.34
C TYR A 41 -13.81 7.83 11.18
N VAL A 42 -14.05 8.32 9.96
CA VAL A 42 -14.98 9.43 9.68
C VAL A 42 -16.40 9.06 10.14
N ILE A 43 -16.91 7.89 9.75
CA ILE A 43 -18.22 7.37 10.20
C ILE A 43 -18.29 7.32 11.73
N LYS A 44 -17.24 6.78 12.38
CA LYS A 44 -17.18 6.73 13.85
C LYS A 44 -17.20 8.11 14.49
N PHE A 45 -16.54 9.10 13.89
CA PHE A 45 -16.50 10.47 14.38
C PHE A 45 -17.85 11.16 14.24
N MET A 46 -18.51 11.06 13.08
CA MET A 46 -19.86 11.60 12.85
C MET A 46 -20.88 10.99 13.82
N ARG A 47 -20.87 9.66 13.99
CA ARG A 47 -21.71 8.98 15.00
C ARG A 47 -21.43 9.46 16.43
N LYS A 48 -20.16 9.79 16.73
CA LYS A 48 -19.78 10.33 18.05
C LYS A 48 -20.29 11.75 18.25
N ARG A 49 -20.28 12.61 17.23
CA ARG A 49 -20.91 13.94 17.25
C ARG A 49 -22.43 13.85 17.45
N GLY A 50 -23.09 12.90 16.78
CA GLY A 50 -24.52 12.65 16.99
C GLY A 50 -24.88 12.23 18.41
N LYS A 51 -24.05 11.39 19.03
CA LYS A 51 -24.19 11.05 20.47
C LYS A 51 -24.03 12.25 21.41
N LEU A 52 -23.29 13.28 20.98
CA LEU A 52 -23.11 14.53 21.71
C LEU A 52 -24.16 15.59 21.34
N LYS A 53 -25.16 15.24 20.51
CA LYS A 53 -26.22 16.14 20.04
C LYS A 53 -25.70 17.37 19.29
N LEU A 54 -24.50 17.28 18.71
CA LEU A 54 -23.92 18.35 17.90
C LEU A 54 -24.52 18.38 16.49
N GLU A 55 -24.94 17.23 16.00
CA GLU A 55 -25.42 17.05 14.63
C GLU A 55 -26.24 15.76 14.54
N VAL A 56 -27.44 15.80 13.95
CA VAL A 56 -28.29 14.62 13.78
C VAL A 56 -28.35 14.31 12.30
N LEU A 57 -27.63 13.26 11.90
CA LEU A 57 -27.74 12.69 10.56
C LEU A 57 -28.40 11.32 10.66
N ASP A 58 -29.21 11.01 9.65
CA ASP A 58 -29.66 9.64 9.41
C ASP A 58 -28.46 8.76 9.04
N GLU A 59 -28.56 7.45 9.32
CA GLU A 59 -27.45 6.51 9.16
C GLU A 59 -27.07 6.30 7.69
N GLU A 60 -28.05 6.38 6.77
CA GLU A 60 -27.82 6.32 5.31
C GLU A 60 -27.07 7.57 4.83
N ALA A 61 -27.58 8.76 5.15
CA ALA A 61 -26.92 10.03 4.83
C ALA A 61 -25.49 10.10 5.40
N LEU A 62 -25.27 9.58 6.61
CA LEU A 62 -23.95 9.53 7.23
C LEU A 62 -22.97 8.66 6.44
N GLN A 63 -23.39 7.51 5.92
CA GLN A 63 -22.54 6.64 5.13
C GLN A 63 -22.20 7.26 3.78
N ASP A 64 -23.18 7.88 3.12
CA ASP A 64 -23.00 8.52 1.82
C ASP A 64 -22.10 9.76 1.93
N SER A 65 -22.31 10.62 2.92
CA SER A 65 -21.44 11.78 3.16
C SER A 65 -20.00 11.36 3.47
N ALA A 66 -19.81 10.30 4.27
CA ALA A 66 -18.47 9.80 4.57
C ALA A 66 -17.78 9.18 3.34
N GLU A 67 -18.52 8.43 2.50
CA GLU A 67 -18.01 7.86 1.26
C GLU A 67 -17.60 8.96 0.27
N GLN A 68 -18.47 9.93 0.05
CA GLN A 68 -18.22 11.09 -0.81
C GLN A 68 -16.98 11.87 -0.36
N LEU A 69 -16.90 12.19 0.93
CA LEU A 69 -15.78 12.93 1.51
C LEU A 69 -14.46 12.18 1.32
N VAL A 70 -14.43 10.87 1.57
CA VAL A 70 -13.21 10.08 1.41
C VAL A 70 -12.82 9.90 -0.06
N ASN A 71 -13.79 9.71 -0.95
CA ASN A 71 -13.52 9.65 -2.39
C ASN A 71 -12.92 10.98 -2.89
N ALA A 72 -13.42 12.12 -2.42
CA ALA A 72 -12.82 13.43 -2.75
C ALA A 72 -11.39 13.59 -2.21
N LEU A 73 -11.07 13.01 -1.05
CA LEU A 73 -9.71 13.05 -0.49
C LEU A 73 -8.73 12.13 -1.24
N VAL A 74 -9.19 10.96 -1.68
CA VAL A 74 -8.34 9.94 -2.31
C VAL A 74 -8.19 10.17 -3.82
N ASP A 75 -9.29 10.43 -4.52
CA ASP A 75 -9.35 10.39 -5.98
C ASP A 75 -9.14 11.79 -6.62
N GLY A 76 -8.87 12.82 -5.81
CA GLY A 76 -8.72 14.21 -6.26
C GLY A 76 -10.06 14.94 -6.41
N PRO A 77 -10.07 16.17 -6.96
CA PRO A 77 -11.19 17.09 -6.82
C PRO A 77 -12.42 16.59 -7.58
N TYR A 78 -13.24 15.81 -6.88
CA TYR A 78 -14.62 15.60 -7.21
C TYR A 78 -15.38 16.90 -6.87
N PRO A 79 -16.26 17.40 -7.73
CA PRO A 79 -17.11 18.55 -7.42
C PRO A 79 -18.19 18.09 -6.42
N ILE A 80 -17.81 17.94 -5.16
CA ILE A 80 -18.76 17.63 -4.08
C ILE A 80 -19.09 18.93 -3.38
N ALA A 81 -20.38 19.12 -3.15
CA ALA A 81 -20.95 20.10 -2.26
C ALA A 81 -20.50 19.85 -0.81
N LEU A 82 -19.19 20.01 -0.54
CA LEU A 82 -18.60 20.09 0.80
C LEU A 82 -19.31 21.13 1.67
N SER A 83 -20.09 22.03 1.05
CA SER A 83 -21.01 22.96 1.71
C SER A 83 -22.04 22.28 2.61
N GLU A 84 -22.40 21.02 2.37
CA GLU A 84 -23.40 20.31 3.19
C GLU A 84 -22.78 19.60 4.41
N VAL A 85 -21.48 19.33 4.37
CA VAL A 85 -20.78 18.64 5.46
C VAL A 85 -20.24 19.65 6.46
N HIS A 86 -20.49 19.43 7.75
CA HIS A 86 -20.00 20.32 8.80
C HIS A 86 -18.46 20.51 8.73
N PRO A 87 -17.94 21.74 8.83
CA PRO A 87 -16.51 22.04 8.65
C PRO A 87 -15.59 21.23 9.58
N ASP A 88 -15.99 21.01 10.84
CA ASP A 88 -15.24 20.14 11.76
C ASP A 88 -15.07 18.69 11.25
N VAL A 89 -16.05 18.15 10.54
CA VAL A 89 -15.99 16.78 9.98
C VAL A 89 -15.01 16.76 8.81
N VAL A 90 -15.04 17.79 7.96
CA VAL A 90 -14.08 17.97 6.87
C VAL A 90 -12.66 18.08 7.42
N ALA A 91 -12.44 18.97 8.40
CA ALA A 91 -11.14 19.16 9.04
C ALA A 91 -10.64 17.87 9.69
N PHE A 92 -11.52 17.14 10.39
CA PHE A 92 -11.19 15.84 10.95
C PHE A 92 -10.79 14.82 9.88
N ALA A 93 -11.55 14.73 8.79
CA ALA A 93 -11.29 13.77 7.71
C ALA A 93 -9.97 14.06 7.00
N VAL A 94 -9.64 15.33 6.74
CA VAL A 94 -8.37 15.72 6.13
C VAL A 94 -7.19 15.36 7.03
N GLU A 95 -7.24 15.72 8.31
CA GLU A 95 -6.15 15.40 9.25
C GLU A 95 -6.01 13.90 9.49
N LEU A 96 -7.13 13.16 9.54
CA LEU A 96 -7.13 11.70 9.63
C LEU A 96 -6.51 11.07 8.37
N PHE A 97 -6.87 11.57 7.18
CA PHE A 97 -6.32 11.10 5.92
C PHE A 97 -4.81 11.36 5.85
N ARG A 98 -4.37 12.56 6.25
CA ARG A 98 -2.95 12.89 6.40
C ARG A 98 -2.24 11.93 7.36
N ALA A 99 -2.84 11.60 8.50
CA ALA A 99 -2.31 10.61 9.45
C ALA A 99 -2.33 9.16 8.91
N ALA A 100 -3.17 8.86 7.93
CA ALA A 100 -3.16 7.59 7.21
C ALA A 100 -2.05 7.56 6.16
N CYS A 101 -1.88 8.65 5.41
CA CYS A 101 -0.84 8.84 4.39
C CYS A 101 0.59 8.84 4.94
N THR A 102 0.80 9.01 6.25
CA THR A 102 2.14 8.75 6.84
C THR A 102 2.60 7.31 6.67
N ASN A 103 1.71 6.38 6.29
CA ASN A 103 2.05 5.00 5.95
C ASN A 103 2.35 4.80 4.46
N GLU A 104 2.34 5.86 3.64
CA GLU A 104 2.84 5.77 2.27
C GLU A 104 4.32 5.34 2.30
N GLY A 105 4.68 4.40 1.43
CA GLY A 105 6.00 3.76 1.45
C GLY A 105 6.18 2.64 2.48
N LEU A 106 5.22 2.41 3.40
CA LEU A 106 5.21 1.21 4.24
C LEU A 106 5.18 -0.06 3.38
N ALA A 107 4.42 -0.02 2.28
CA ALA A 107 4.40 -1.04 1.24
C ALA A 107 5.81 -1.48 0.84
N HIS A 108 6.71 -0.52 0.59
CA HIS A 108 8.07 -0.80 0.17
C HIS A 108 8.85 -1.61 1.21
N SER A 109 8.74 -1.22 2.49
CA SER A 109 9.39 -1.92 3.58
C SER A 109 8.82 -3.33 3.78
N LYS A 110 7.50 -3.48 3.67
CA LYS A 110 6.79 -4.75 3.92
C LYS A 110 6.92 -5.73 2.75
N VAL A 111 6.83 -5.24 1.51
CA VAL A 111 7.10 -6.03 0.31
C VAL A 111 8.53 -6.58 0.37
N ARG A 112 9.52 -5.75 0.74
CA ARG A 112 10.90 -6.24 0.94
C ARG A 112 10.97 -7.35 1.99
N GLU A 113 10.33 -7.13 3.13
CA GLU A 113 10.32 -8.11 4.23
C GLU A 113 9.71 -9.47 3.81
N TYR A 114 8.52 -9.46 3.23
CA TYR A 114 7.76 -10.68 2.93
C TYR A 114 8.18 -11.34 1.61
N TRP A 115 8.33 -10.56 0.53
CA TRP A 115 8.63 -11.10 -0.79
C TRP A 115 10.11 -11.28 -1.05
N LEU A 116 10.96 -10.49 -0.41
CA LEU A 116 12.39 -10.49 -0.73
C LEU A 116 13.27 -11.23 0.25
N TYR A 117 12.97 -11.09 1.53
CA TYR A 117 13.77 -11.74 2.55
C TYR A 117 13.16 -13.07 2.97
N ARG A 118 11.84 -13.13 3.10
CA ARG A 118 11.13 -14.33 3.55
C ARG A 118 10.86 -15.32 2.42
N ALA A 119 10.24 -14.90 1.31
CA ALA A 119 9.85 -15.84 0.25
C ALA A 119 11.03 -16.65 -0.33
N PRO A 120 12.22 -16.07 -0.62
CA PRO A 120 13.35 -16.85 -1.13
C PRO A 120 13.93 -17.80 -0.08
N ARG A 121 13.96 -17.38 1.20
CA ARG A 121 14.40 -18.25 2.30
C ARG A 121 13.49 -19.47 2.39
N TYR A 122 12.18 -19.27 2.30
CA TYR A 122 11.23 -20.37 2.37
C TYR A 122 11.23 -21.25 1.12
N ALA A 123 11.36 -20.66 -0.06
CA ALA A 123 11.58 -21.43 -1.29
C ALA A 123 12.84 -22.31 -1.18
N GLY A 124 13.94 -21.76 -0.66
CA GLY A 124 15.16 -22.52 -0.40
C GLY A 124 14.98 -23.66 0.59
N MET A 125 14.31 -23.41 1.73
CA MET A 125 13.99 -24.45 2.71
C MET A 125 13.06 -25.53 2.13
N PHE A 126 12.11 -25.14 1.29
CA PHE A 126 11.20 -26.07 0.62
C PHE A 126 11.95 -26.95 -0.39
N ILE A 127 12.79 -26.37 -1.24
CA ILE A 127 13.64 -27.13 -2.18
C ILE A 127 14.54 -28.09 -1.41
N PHE A 128 15.17 -27.63 -0.33
CA PHE A 128 16.00 -28.48 0.52
C PHE A 128 15.19 -29.66 1.08
N PHE A 129 13.99 -29.41 1.60
CA PHE A 129 13.11 -30.46 2.13
C PHE A 129 12.68 -31.45 1.04
N VAL A 130 12.32 -30.98 -0.15
CA VAL A 130 11.98 -31.84 -1.30
C VAL A 130 13.16 -32.72 -1.69
N VAL A 131 14.38 -32.18 -1.75
CA VAL A 131 15.60 -32.95 -2.05
C VAL A 131 15.84 -34.01 -0.98
N VAL A 132 15.81 -33.65 0.30
CA VAL A 132 16.03 -34.61 1.40
C VAL A 132 14.94 -35.68 1.42
N ALA A 133 13.67 -35.32 1.24
CA ALA A 133 12.57 -36.26 1.17
C ALA A 133 12.68 -37.22 -0.03
N SER A 134 13.06 -36.70 -1.20
CA SER A 134 13.30 -37.51 -2.40
C SER A 134 14.46 -38.49 -2.19
N LEU A 135 15.57 -38.04 -1.61
CA LEU A 135 16.71 -38.89 -1.30
C LEU A 135 16.32 -39.98 -0.30
N ALA A 136 15.64 -39.61 0.79
CA ALA A 136 15.19 -40.56 1.80
C ALA A 136 14.28 -41.64 1.20
N GLN A 137 13.37 -41.26 0.30
CA GLN A 137 12.53 -42.23 -0.39
C GLN A 137 13.32 -43.20 -1.25
N LEU A 138 14.33 -42.72 -2.00
CA LEU A 138 15.20 -43.58 -2.79
C LEU A 138 16.00 -44.58 -1.93
N TYR A 139 16.33 -44.22 -0.69
CA TYR A 139 17.03 -45.11 0.24
C TYR A 139 16.12 -46.13 0.93
N VAL A 140 14.84 -45.78 1.17
CA VAL A 140 13.90 -46.62 1.92
C VAL A 140 13.09 -47.53 1.00
N ALA A 141 12.74 -47.06 -0.19
CA ALA A 141 11.92 -47.78 -1.14
C ALA A 141 12.43 -47.54 -2.57
N GLU A 142 12.07 -48.41 -3.50
CA GLU A 142 12.21 -48.14 -4.94
C GLU A 142 10.86 -47.60 -5.44
N PRO A 143 10.58 -46.29 -5.31
CA PRO A 143 9.26 -45.75 -5.62
C PRO A 143 8.96 -45.94 -7.11
N THR A 144 7.76 -46.43 -7.37
CA THR A 144 7.22 -46.55 -8.72
C THR A 144 7.09 -45.17 -9.38
N PRO A 145 7.09 -45.08 -10.73
CA PRO A 145 6.94 -43.79 -11.42
C PRO A 145 5.64 -43.04 -11.04
N GLY A 146 4.56 -43.77 -10.74
CA GLY A 146 3.29 -43.20 -10.30
C GLY A 146 3.39 -42.51 -8.95
N GLU A 147 4.08 -43.12 -7.98
CA GLU A 147 4.29 -42.55 -6.64
C GLU A 147 5.16 -41.29 -6.67
N ARG A 148 6.22 -41.29 -7.51
CA ARG A 148 7.06 -40.10 -7.68
C ARG A 148 6.25 -38.92 -8.21
N THR A 149 5.37 -39.19 -9.18
CA THR A 149 4.52 -38.17 -9.79
C THR A 149 3.52 -37.61 -8.77
N SER A 150 2.84 -38.47 -8.02
CA SER A 150 1.87 -38.03 -7.01
C SER A 150 2.52 -37.20 -5.90
N GLN A 151 3.70 -37.61 -5.43
CA GLN A 151 4.47 -36.86 -4.44
C GLN A 151 4.92 -35.50 -4.95
N PHE A 152 5.41 -35.43 -6.18
CA PHE A 152 5.78 -34.15 -6.81
C PHE A 152 4.59 -33.19 -6.91
N VAL A 153 3.41 -33.71 -7.27
CA VAL A 153 2.16 -32.92 -7.27
C VAL A 153 1.82 -32.42 -5.88
N VAL A 154 1.89 -33.28 -4.85
CA VAL A 154 1.63 -32.89 -3.45
C VAL A 154 2.59 -31.80 -2.98
N TRP A 155 3.88 -31.93 -3.28
CA TRP A 155 4.88 -30.91 -2.96
C TRP A 155 4.59 -29.59 -3.68
N THR A 156 4.27 -29.64 -4.97
CA THR A 156 3.92 -28.45 -5.75
C THR A 156 2.70 -27.73 -5.17
N LEU A 157 1.65 -28.47 -4.82
CA LEU A 157 0.46 -27.92 -4.15
C LEU A 157 0.81 -27.31 -2.78
N ALA A 158 1.67 -27.96 -1.99
CA ALA A 158 2.12 -27.44 -0.71
C ALA A 158 2.91 -26.12 -0.88
N LEU A 159 3.76 -26.01 -1.90
CA LEU A 159 4.49 -24.78 -2.21
C LEU A 159 3.54 -23.65 -2.64
N ILE A 160 2.55 -23.95 -3.48
CA ILE A 160 1.54 -22.96 -3.91
C ILE A 160 0.74 -22.46 -2.71
N LEU A 161 0.24 -23.36 -1.86
CA LEU A 161 -0.50 -23.00 -0.66
C LEU A 161 0.35 -22.13 0.28
N TYR A 162 1.63 -22.46 0.40
CA TYR A 162 2.57 -21.69 1.20
C TYR A 162 2.79 -20.27 0.65
N MET A 163 2.98 -20.14 -0.67
CA MET A 163 3.10 -18.84 -1.33
C MET A 163 1.81 -18.02 -1.19
N ALA A 164 0.63 -18.67 -1.25
CA ALA A 164 -0.64 -18.01 -0.97
C ALA A 164 -0.71 -17.48 0.47
N MET A 165 -0.27 -18.24 1.47
CA MET A 165 -0.20 -17.76 2.86
C MET A 165 0.73 -16.56 3.03
N LEU A 166 1.88 -16.54 2.34
CA LEU A 166 2.77 -15.38 2.32
C LEU A 166 2.09 -14.16 1.66
N TYR A 167 1.37 -14.39 0.56
CA TYR A 167 0.61 -13.35 -0.13
C TYR A 167 -0.41 -12.71 0.81
N PHE A 168 -1.21 -13.48 1.55
CA PHE A 168 -2.21 -12.95 2.49
C PHE A 168 -1.63 -12.27 3.73
N ARG A 169 -0.39 -12.58 4.12
CA ARG A 169 0.27 -11.88 5.24
C ARG A 169 0.67 -10.44 4.93
N LEU A 170 0.93 -10.13 3.66
CA LEU A 170 1.28 -8.77 3.24
C LEU A 170 0.15 -7.77 3.52
N PRO A 171 -1.09 -7.96 2.99
CA PRO A 171 -2.19 -7.04 3.24
C PRO A 171 -2.54 -6.95 4.72
N ASP A 172 -2.49 -8.06 5.47
CA ASP A 172 -2.72 -8.05 6.92
C ASP A 172 -1.75 -7.10 7.65
N SER A 173 -0.47 -7.15 7.28
CA SER A 173 0.55 -6.29 7.89
C SER A 173 0.36 -4.81 7.57
N ILE A 174 -0.06 -4.50 6.34
CA ILE A 174 -0.35 -3.13 5.88
C ILE A 174 -1.61 -2.62 6.59
N HIS A 175 -2.68 -3.43 6.60
CA HIS A 175 -3.93 -3.12 7.28
C HIS A 175 -3.71 -2.85 8.76
N ALA A 176 -2.93 -3.68 9.45
CA ALA A 176 -2.64 -3.48 10.88
C ALA A 176 -1.93 -2.15 11.16
N ALA A 177 -0.97 -1.77 10.32
CA ALA A 177 -0.23 -0.51 10.48
C ALA A 177 -1.11 0.72 10.22
N VAL A 178 -1.81 0.75 9.08
CA VAL A 178 -2.74 1.85 8.74
C VAL A 178 -3.87 1.93 9.76
N SER A 179 -4.39 0.79 10.23
CA SER A 179 -5.41 0.74 11.28
C SER A 179 -4.91 1.39 12.56
N ARG A 180 -3.66 1.15 12.94
CA ARG A 180 -3.08 1.71 14.16
C ARG A 180 -2.95 3.23 14.09
N SER A 181 -2.36 3.79 13.04
CA SER A 181 -2.17 5.24 12.94
C SER A 181 -3.51 5.99 12.92
N THR A 182 -4.46 5.49 12.12
CA THR A 182 -5.82 6.05 12.04
C THR A 182 -6.60 5.90 13.34
N HIS A 183 -6.43 4.76 14.05
CA HIS A 183 -7.04 4.54 15.36
C HIS A 183 -6.50 5.52 16.41
N ASP A 184 -5.18 5.66 16.50
CA ASP A 184 -4.52 6.50 17.49
C ASP A 184 -4.92 7.97 17.31
N PHE A 185 -4.98 8.44 16.04
CA PHE A 185 -5.52 9.75 15.70
C PHE A 185 -6.99 9.91 16.09
N TYR A 186 -7.85 8.94 15.76
CA TYR A 186 -9.25 9.00 16.16
C TYR A 186 -9.42 9.04 17.69
N VAL A 187 -8.66 8.25 18.44
CA VAL A 187 -8.73 8.21 19.90
C VAL A 187 -8.30 9.54 20.51
N SER A 188 -7.24 10.17 19.98
CA SER A 188 -6.80 11.49 20.46
C SER A 188 -7.87 12.57 20.22
N THR A 189 -8.43 12.62 19.00
CA THR A 189 -9.51 13.56 18.65
C THR A 189 -10.78 13.29 19.46
N LYS A 190 -11.18 12.02 19.64
CA LYS A 190 -12.33 11.64 20.46
C LYS A 190 -12.16 12.10 21.92
N ARG A 191 -10.95 11.98 22.48
CA ARG A 191 -10.66 12.46 23.84
C ARG A 191 -10.79 13.98 23.91
N SER A 192 -10.28 14.70 22.92
CA SER A 192 -10.43 16.16 22.82
C SER A 192 -11.91 16.55 22.78
N LEU A 193 -12.68 15.96 21.87
CA LEU A 193 -14.12 16.21 21.73
C LEU A 193 -14.90 15.93 23.02
N ASN A 194 -14.56 14.86 23.74
CA ASN A 194 -15.16 14.56 25.04
C ASN A 194 -14.78 15.57 26.13
N ARG A 195 -13.59 16.16 26.11
CA ARG A 195 -13.24 17.21 27.08
C ARG A 195 -14.03 18.49 26.79
N THR A 196 -14.20 18.83 25.51
CA THR A 196 -14.91 20.04 25.09
C THR A 196 -16.42 19.94 25.30
N TYR A 197 -17.03 18.77 25.06
CA TYR A 197 -18.50 18.62 25.05
C TYR A 197 -19.06 17.50 25.95
N GLY A 198 -18.20 16.62 26.48
CA GLY A 198 -18.60 15.42 27.19
C GLY A 198 -18.82 15.60 28.70
N TYR A 199 -18.52 16.77 29.25
CA TYR A 199 -18.89 17.12 30.61
C TYR A 199 -20.25 17.83 30.58
N GLY A 200 -21.31 17.04 30.54
CA GLY A 200 -22.63 17.52 30.94
C GLY A 200 -22.66 17.63 32.46
N ASP A 201 -22.08 18.68 33.03
CA ASP A 201 -22.55 19.21 34.31
C ASP A 201 -22.31 20.73 34.43
N HIS A 202 -23.37 21.37 34.90
CA HIS A 202 -23.84 22.75 34.92
C HIS A 202 -22.87 23.96 34.90
N SER A 203 -23.27 24.95 34.09
CA SER A 203 -23.15 26.39 34.40
C SER A 203 -21.75 26.97 34.50
N SER A 204 -21.07 27.09 33.36
CA SER A 204 -20.18 28.23 33.18
C SER A 204 -20.19 28.65 31.72
N GLU A 205 -20.40 29.94 31.54
CA GLU A 205 -20.24 30.70 30.30
C GLU A 205 -18.75 30.62 29.90
N VAL A 206 -18.31 29.44 29.45
CA VAL A 206 -16.93 29.24 29.01
C VAL A 206 -16.85 29.90 27.64
N ALA A 207 -16.19 31.06 27.63
CA ALA A 207 -15.80 31.78 26.44
C ALA A 207 -15.33 30.79 25.37
N SER A 208 -15.99 30.84 24.21
CA SER A 208 -15.69 30.03 23.04
C SER A 208 -14.16 29.94 22.89
N PRO A 209 -13.54 28.76 23.09
CA PRO A 209 -12.13 28.62 22.85
C PRO A 209 -11.97 28.85 21.36
N ARG A 210 -11.46 30.03 20.99
CA ARG A 210 -10.79 30.21 19.70
C ARG A 210 -9.60 29.26 19.72
N HIS A 211 -9.86 27.98 19.46
CA HIS A 211 -8.85 27.13 18.87
C HIS A 211 -8.43 27.91 17.63
N SER A 212 -7.22 28.47 17.68
CA SER A 212 -6.49 28.87 16.49
C SER A 212 -6.14 27.59 15.72
N PHE A 213 -7.16 26.89 15.24
CA PHE A 213 -7.06 26.26 13.94
C PHE A 213 -6.83 27.46 13.02
N SER A 214 -5.57 27.69 12.63
CA SER A 214 -5.35 28.54 11.47
C SER A 214 -6.14 27.86 10.36
N TRP A 215 -7.16 28.53 9.87
CA TRP A 215 -7.90 28.10 8.70
C TRP A 215 -6.90 28.15 7.55
N TRP A 216 -6.18 27.04 7.37
CA TRP A 216 -5.41 26.81 6.16
C TRP A 216 -6.42 26.95 5.02
N THR A 217 -6.16 27.87 4.09
CA THR A 217 -7.01 28.02 2.90
C THR A 217 -7.06 26.66 2.19
N LEU A 218 -8.16 26.33 1.51
CA LEU A 218 -8.28 25.08 0.73
C LEU A 218 -7.09 24.86 -0.23
N GLU A 219 -6.38 25.92 -0.63
CA GLU A 219 -5.10 25.89 -1.37
C GLU A 219 -3.93 25.27 -0.59
N GLU A 220 -3.85 25.44 0.73
CA GLU A 220 -2.79 24.88 1.58
C GLU A 220 -3.12 23.46 2.07
N LEU A 221 -4.38 23.03 1.91
CA LEU A 221 -4.84 21.66 2.14
C LEU A 221 -4.69 20.77 0.90
N ALA A 222 -4.19 21.31 -0.22
CA ALA A 222 -3.76 20.49 -1.33
C ALA A 222 -2.74 19.47 -0.80
N PRO A 223 -2.91 18.16 -1.09
CA PRO A 223 -1.91 17.18 -0.71
C PRO A 223 -0.54 17.68 -1.20
N PRO A 224 0.54 17.54 -0.40
CA PRO A 224 1.87 17.85 -0.91
C PRO A 224 2.00 17.14 -2.26
N PRO A 225 2.55 17.81 -3.30
CA PRO A 225 2.64 17.20 -4.62
C PRO A 225 3.19 15.81 -4.43
N SER A 226 2.39 14.81 -4.80
CA SER A 226 2.79 13.40 -4.72
C SER A 226 4.20 13.34 -5.27
N PRO A 227 5.18 12.77 -4.52
CA PRO A 227 6.58 12.84 -4.89
C PRO A 227 6.64 12.37 -6.33
N GLN A 228 6.93 13.30 -7.25
CA GLN A 228 6.68 13.13 -8.69
C GLN A 228 7.11 11.72 -9.03
N GLY A 229 6.12 10.84 -9.21
CA GLY A 229 6.35 9.49 -9.66
C GLY A 229 6.95 9.73 -11.02
N GLY A 230 8.28 9.62 -11.11
CA GLY A 230 9.00 9.81 -12.36
C GLY A 230 8.21 9.00 -13.38
N GLU A 231 7.66 9.71 -14.37
CA GLU A 231 6.66 9.18 -15.29
C GLU A 231 7.15 7.84 -15.81
N SER A 232 6.69 6.74 -15.21
CA SER A 232 6.71 5.46 -15.87
C SER A 232 5.57 5.59 -16.85
N LYS A 233 5.89 6.10 -18.03
CA LYS A 233 5.11 6.01 -19.26
C LYS A 233 4.77 4.54 -19.46
N LEU A 234 3.72 4.08 -18.79
CA LEU A 234 3.02 2.85 -19.06
C LEU A 234 2.02 3.23 -20.16
N GLU A 235 2.55 3.29 -21.39
CA GLU A 235 1.73 3.12 -22.57
C GLU A 235 0.93 1.82 -22.37
N SER A 236 -0.38 1.98 -22.30
CA SER A 236 -1.34 0.91 -22.39
C SER A 236 -1.32 0.38 -23.82
N ASP A 237 -0.27 -0.35 -24.17
CA ASP A 237 -0.30 -1.18 -25.37
C ASP A 237 -1.05 -2.46 -25.04
N SER A 238 -2.23 -2.54 -25.66
CA SER A 238 -2.97 -3.76 -25.89
C SER A 238 -2.02 -4.88 -26.33
N ILE A 239 -2.15 -6.03 -25.68
CA ILE A 239 -1.47 -7.27 -26.05
C ILE A 239 -2.02 -7.71 -27.42
N ALA A 240 -1.44 -7.17 -28.49
CA ALA A 240 -1.41 -7.78 -29.80
C ALA A 240 -0.12 -8.59 -29.87
N ILE A 241 -0.26 -9.91 -29.94
CA ILE A 241 0.84 -10.82 -30.22
C ILE A 241 1.24 -10.57 -31.68
N ALA A 242 2.30 -9.78 -31.89
CA ALA A 242 2.96 -9.62 -33.18
C ALA A 242 4.22 -10.51 -33.24
N PRO A 243 4.53 -11.09 -34.40
CA PRO A 243 5.59 -12.10 -34.54
C PRO A 243 6.98 -11.47 -34.45
N TRP A 244 7.91 -12.21 -33.87
CA TRP A 244 9.33 -11.90 -33.90
C TRP A 244 9.82 -11.82 -35.35
N SER A 245 10.31 -10.63 -35.74
CA SER A 245 11.10 -10.42 -36.95
C SER A 245 12.53 -10.16 -36.53
N ASP A 246 13.42 -11.07 -36.90
CA ASP A 246 14.86 -10.82 -37.01
C ASP A 246 15.09 -9.63 -37.95
N ASN A 247 15.93 -8.67 -37.53
CA ASN A 247 16.97 -8.04 -38.35
C ASN A 247 17.64 -6.88 -37.61
N GLY A 248 18.96 -7.01 -37.40
CA GLY A 248 19.89 -6.02 -37.95
C GLY A 248 20.47 -4.96 -37.01
N HIS A 249 21.77 -5.13 -36.77
CA HIS A 249 22.83 -4.12 -36.75
C HIS A 249 23.07 -3.25 -35.50
N ASP A 250 24.15 -3.65 -34.82
CA ASP A 250 25.05 -2.85 -34.00
C ASP A 250 25.50 -1.55 -34.69
N THR A 251 25.38 -0.44 -33.98
CA THR A 251 26.38 0.65 -34.02
C THR A 251 26.52 1.25 -32.62
N TRP A 252 27.67 1.01 -32.00
CA TRP A 252 28.11 1.70 -30.79
C TRP A 252 28.84 2.97 -31.22
N THR A 253 28.22 4.14 -31.06
CA THR A 253 28.93 5.42 -31.08
C THR A 253 29.35 5.79 -29.66
N THR A 254 30.65 5.94 -29.48
CA THR A 254 31.30 6.38 -28.25
C THR A 254 31.59 7.87 -28.38
N ASP A 255 30.69 8.72 -27.90
CA ASP A 255 30.97 10.15 -27.77
C ASP A 255 31.53 10.44 -26.39
N THR A 256 32.85 10.41 -26.29
CA THR A 256 33.62 10.98 -25.18
C THR A 256 33.77 12.49 -25.38
N VAL A 257 33.10 13.28 -24.54
CA VAL A 257 33.32 14.73 -24.41
C VAL A 257 34.50 14.96 -23.44
N PRO A 258 35.60 15.60 -23.86
CA PRO A 258 36.66 16.00 -22.93
C PRO A 258 36.31 17.31 -22.19
N PRO A 259 36.77 17.49 -20.93
CA PRO A 259 36.52 18.71 -20.17
C PRO A 259 37.40 19.88 -20.63
N PRO A 260 36.91 21.14 -20.50
CA PRO A 260 37.64 22.33 -20.92
C PRO A 260 38.80 22.68 -19.96
N GLY A 261 39.90 23.13 -20.56
CA GLY A 261 41.18 23.40 -19.91
C GLY A 261 41.23 24.60 -18.97
N ILE A 262 42.22 24.56 -18.09
CA ILE A 262 42.63 25.62 -17.18
C ILE A 262 43.77 26.40 -17.85
N PRO A 263 43.70 27.74 -17.99
CA PRO A 263 44.83 28.53 -18.46
C PRO A 263 45.85 28.79 -17.35
N VAL A 264 47.12 28.82 -17.76
CA VAL A 264 48.29 29.28 -16.98
C VAL A 264 48.24 30.80 -16.82
#